data_AF-A0AAW1SXN7-F1
#
_entry.id   AF-A0AAW1SXN7-F1
#
_cell.length_a   1.000
_cell.length_b   1.000
_cell.length_c   1.000
_cell.angle_alpha   90.00
_cell.angle_beta   90.00
_cell.angle_gamma   90.00
#
_symmetry.space_group_name_H-M   'P 1'
#
loop_
_entity.id
_entity.type
_entity.pdbx_description
1 polymer ?
#
loop_
_entity_poly.entity_id
_entity_poly.type
_entity_poly.pdbx_seq_one_letter_code
_entity_poly.pdbx_strand_id
1 'polypeptide(L)'
;MAGHLACKAVLLVICLCSGYVGAIYEQDQGLRLDQTAQLGRYDLEASGLNPQASCSRPEDFPAAKLANLTSDERDLLPNICWQPELEGSLQAPGARRGIPEGVDCEHTKWCDENGYCSEVCKRGSVKIEPWLKHAIKTQMTLTKRQPYCYSTVLGSHNSAISLADGYGNLDPYFQQYFKWIKWVKDDAKFETDNQILSLTDQLNLGLRNVELDTHWVQGSLRIAHCGGLHSDLNILVQTINVVAKLLGHPIQWDTETVGCDPSLSSIPVLEQRFLHDALSEVRAWLDVPENAGEFLVIYFDDQIDLQAWGVVPTLLTEILSLYPVEQIFKPVDLVAAGGVWPSMDSMAAAGKRVAFTSGTDYGAAMATLIFNRSQICGWVEPSLEQFLGEPACAEAGGYEHGGQTLSGQIFRTISCELYYGPFNCNFYWQSDNQPLLDELTLPGVSRCGLNVPCPDRVTPMRVASSMWSWAEGHPTSLPGANGTSLQPAHPWLPAPSMRSAAGSDLAAGPATQWLAGSLQRLWQRLWLPEATRMLSMQDAGMGCAAISGKDGRWREVSCDTGLPSACYQDAGSWLVASGGRGACPQGSSMRVPAHAKENTALQAAVSAAGKDAAFLPLQGPDWAIP
;
A
#
# COMPACT_ATOMS: atom_id res chain seq x y z
N MET A 1 -19.88 57.32 -13.37
CA MET A 1 -19.16 58.30 -12.54
C MET A 1 -19.22 57.82 -11.10
N ALA A 2 -18.05 57.68 -10.47
CA ALA A 2 -17.70 57.61 -9.02
C ALA A 2 -18.79 57.19 -8.00
N GLY A 3 -18.55 56.34 -7.01
CA GLY A 3 -17.31 55.82 -6.44
C GLY A 3 -17.50 55.57 -4.93
N HIS A 4 -16.96 54.44 -4.46
CA HIS A 4 -16.32 54.18 -3.16
C HIS A 4 -17.05 54.24 -1.80
N LEU A 5 -16.82 53.13 -1.04
CA LEU A 5 -16.57 52.96 0.41
C LEU A 5 -17.70 53.34 1.39
N ALA A 6 -17.89 52.73 2.56
CA ALA A 6 -17.39 51.55 3.26
C ALA A 6 -18.14 51.46 4.61
N CYS A 7 -18.23 50.25 5.18
CA CYS A 7 -18.24 49.90 6.61
C CYS A 7 -19.13 50.67 7.62
N LYS A 8 -20.06 49.95 8.29
CA LYS A 8 -19.88 49.44 9.67
C LYS A 8 -21.15 48.78 10.25
N ALA A 9 -20.91 47.67 10.96
CA ALA A 9 -21.58 47.19 12.17
C ALA A 9 -22.99 46.58 12.10
N VAL A 10 -23.07 45.25 12.26
CA VAL A 10 -23.88 44.64 13.32
C VAL A 10 -23.12 43.42 13.89
N LEU A 11 -22.62 43.59 15.11
CA LEU A 11 -22.22 42.54 16.05
C LEU A 11 -23.35 42.39 17.09
N LEU A 12 -23.40 41.23 17.77
CA LEU A 12 -24.28 40.81 18.87
C LEU A 12 -25.67 40.25 18.49
N VAL A 13 -25.81 38.91 18.54
CA VAL A 13 -26.48 38.19 19.66
C VAL A 13 -25.85 36.80 19.80
N ILE A 14 -25.05 36.61 20.85
CA ILE A 14 -24.70 35.29 21.42
C ILE A 14 -25.41 35.24 22.77
N CYS A 15 -26.35 34.30 22.93
CA CYS A 15 -26.52 33.45 24.12
C CYS A 15 -27.81 32.63 24.03
N LEU A 16 -27.69 31.35 24.41
CA LEU A 16 -28.73 30.37 24.78
C LEU A 16 -29.42 29.61 23.64
N CYS A 17 -28.78 28.51 23.22
CA CYS A 17 -29.42 27.19 23.17
C CYS A 17 -28.33 26.10 23.18
N SER A 18 -27.80 25.82 24.37
CA SER A 18 -27.11 24.57 24.67
C SER A 18 -28.17 23.50 24.91
N GLY A 19 -28.16 22.43 24.12
CA GLY A 19 -29.00 21.26 24.34
C GLY A 19 -29.18 20.46 23.05
N TYR A 20 -28.63 19.25 23.04
CA TYR A 20 -28.73 18.20 22.01
C TYR A 20 -27.91 18.38 20.72
N VAL A 21 -26.64 17.97 20.78
CA VAL A 21 -26.10 16.92 19.88
C VAL A 21 -25.03 16.16 20.68
N GLY A 22 -25.42 15.02 21.24
CA GLY A 22 -24.55 14.04 21.88
C GLY A 22 -25.13 12.66 21.59
N ALA A 23 -24.25 11.69 21.33
CA ALA A 23 -24.46 10.41 20.64
C ALA A 23 -24.52 10.60 19.11
N ILE A 24 -23.57 10.09 18.31
CA ILE A 24 -23.04 8.73 18.31
C ILE A 24 -21.54 8.78 18.00
N TYR A 25 -20.69 8.53 19.00
CA TYR A 25 -19.36 7.92 18.89
C TYR A 25 -18.89 7.68 20.33
N GLU A 26 -19.32 6.58 20.93
CA GLU A 26 -18.77 6.10 22.20
C GLU A 26 -18.96 4.59 22.29
N GLN A 27 -17.86 3.86 22.05
CA GLN A 27 -17.43 2.60 22.66
C GLN A 27 -16.14 2.18 21.92
N ASP A 28 -14.99 1.88 22.53
CA ASP A 28 -14.57 1.88 23.92
C ASP A 28 -13.04 1.61 23.93
N GLN A 29 -12.22 2.55 24.38
CA GLN A 29 -10.99 2.27 25.12
C GLN A 29 -10.69 3.50 25.99
N GLY A 30 -11.03 3.39 27.28
CA GLY A 30 -10.70 4.37 28.30
C GLY A 30 -9.20 4.51 28.51
N LEU A 31 -8.64 5.62 28.01
CA LEU A 31 -7.46 6.28 28.55
C LEU A 31 -7.72 7.79 28.47
N ARG A 32 -8.47 8.32 29.44
CA ARG A 32 -8.38 9.75 29.77
C ARG A 32 -7.00 9.98 30.39
N LEU A 33 -6.00 10.17 29.55
CA LEU A 33 -4.82 10.92 29.95
C LEU A 33 -5.16 12.40 29.78
N ASP A 34 -5.06 13.12 30.88
CA ASP A 34 -5.13 14.57 30.98
C ASP A 34 -3.97 15.19 30.16
N GLN A 35 -4.13 15.27 28.84
CA GLN A 35 -3.10 15.75 27.90
C GLN A 35 -3.04 17.28 27.80
N THR A 36 -4.04 17.99 28.33
CA THR A 36 -4.06 19.47 28.41
C THR A 36 -3.01 20.05 29.35
N ALA A 37 -2.30 19.23 30.13
CA ALA A 37 -1.32 19.67 31.10
C ALA A 37 0.15 19.53 30.66
N GLN A 38 0.46 18.96 29.50
CA GLN A 38 1.87 18.67 29.14
C GLN A 38 2.57 19.77 28.33
N LEU A 39 1.91 20.55 27.46
CA LEU A 39 2.59 21.59 26.67
C LEU A 39 2.51 23.01 27.23
N GLY A 40 1.90 23.17 28.42
CA GLY A 40 1.98 24.41 29.20
C GLY A 40 3.37 24.60 29.80
N ARG A 41 4.28 25.23 29.04
CA ARG A 41 5.70 25.45 29.39
C ARG A 41 6.51 24.16 29.48
N TYR A 42 6.78 23.53 28.32
CA TYR A 42 8.06 22.83 28.23
C TYR A 42 9.16 23.88 28.33
N ASP A 43 9.83 23.89 29.48
CA ASP A 43 11.08 24.59 29.68
C ASP A 43 12.12 23.89 28.78
N LEU A 44 12.22 24.33 27.53
CA LEU A 44 13.11 23.78 26.51
C LEU A 44 14.57 23.73 27.01
N GLU A 45 14.93 24.60 27.96
CA GLU A 45 16.25 24.61 28.62
C GLU A 45 16.44 23.44 29.61
N ALA A 46 15.38 22.95 30.27
CA ALA A 46 15.47 21.89 31.27
C ALA A 46 15.62 20.47 30.68
N SER A 47 15.29 20.30 29.40
CA SER A 47 15.39 19.01 28.69
C SER A 47 16.82 18.66 28.26
N GLY A 48 17.78 19.57 28.38
CA GLY A 48 19.15 19.38 27.90
C GLY A 48 19.27 19.23 26.36
N LEU A 49 18.16 19.35 25.64
CA LEU A 49 18.07 19.26 24.19
C LEU A 49 18.10 20.68 23.61
N ASN A 50 19.28 21.28 23.57
CA ASN A 50 19.54 22.38 22.65
C ASN A 50 20.42 21.82 21.52
N PRO A 51 19.85 21.27 20.43
CA PRO A 51 20.62 20.63 19.37
C PRO A 51 21.47 21.60 18.56
N GLN A 52 21.30 22.93 18.73
CA GLN A 52 22.02 23.92 17.94
C GLN A 52 22.69 24.97 18.83
N ALA A 53 23.95 24.74 19.17
CA ALA A 53 24.78 25.62 20.00
C ALA A 53 25.06 27.01 19.39
N SER A 54 24.55 27.30 18.18
CA SER A 54 24.79 28.52 17.40
C SER A 54 23.55 29.40 17.17
N CYS A 55 22.41 29.11 17.80
CA CYS A 55 21.19 29.89 17.56
C CYS A 55 21.29 31.34 18.02
N SER A 56 20.97 32.27 17.12
CA SER A 56 20.80 33.68 17.46
C SER A 56 19.63 33.87 18.43
N ARG A 57 19.69 34.91 19.26
CA ARG A 57 18.61 35.24 20.18
C ARG A 57 17.49 36.02 19.45
N PRO A 58 16.25 36.04 19.96
CA PRO A 58 15.16 36.81 19.35
C PRO A 58 15.50 38.30 19.11
N GLU A 59 16.35 38.89 19.96
CA GLU A 59 16.86 40.26 19.81
C GLU A 59 17.82 40.47 18.61
N ASP A 60 18.36 39.40 18.03
CA ASP A 60 19.29 39.44 16.91
C ASP A 60 18.57 39.43 15.54
N PHE A 61 17.23 39.29 15.52
CA PHE A 61 16.45 39.35 14.29
C PHE A 61 16.46 40.77 13.68
N PRO A 62 16.63 40.92 12.36
CA PRO A 62 16.57 42.23 11.72
C PRO A 62 15.23 42.93 11.97
N ALA A 63 15.26 44.15 12.50
CA ALA A 63 14.04 44.93 12.81
C ALA A 63 13.07 45.07 11.62
N ALA A 64 13.61 45.14 10.40
CA ALA A 64 12.82 45.21 9.17
C ALA A 64 12.02 43.93 8.88
N LYS A 65 12.52 42.76 9.32
CA LYS A 65 11.84 41.47 9.18
C LYS A 65 10.75 41.31 10.26
N LEU A 66 11.02 41.77 11.48
CA LEU A 66 10.06 41.79 12.58
C LEU A 66 8.88 42.74 12.34
N ALA A 67 9.08 43.80 11.53
CA ALA A 67 8.05 44.80 11.25
C ALA A 67 6.84 44.24 10.47
N ASN A 68 7.03 43.15 9.72
CA ASN A 68 5.97 42.52 8.92
C ASN A 68 5.27 41.36 9.64
N LEU A 69 5.63 41.08 10.90
CA LEU A 69 5.00 40.05 11.70
C LEU A 69 3.82 40.62 12.51
N THR A 70 2.74 39.84 12.61
CA THR A 70 1.62 40.10 13.53
C THR A 70 2.06 39.92 14.99
N SER A 71 1.19 40.21 15.96
CA SER A 71 1.46 39.88 17.37
C SER A 71 1.72 38.40 17.55
N ASP A 72 0.83 37.58 17.01
CA ASP A 72 0.80 36.14 17.24
C ASP A 72 2.00 35.45 16.57
N GLU A 73 2.41 35.95 15.40
CA GLU A 73 3.63 35.49 14.71
C GLU A 73 4.91 35.83 15.50
N ARG A 74 4.91 36.93 16.28
CA ARG A 74 6.06 37.29 17.13
C ARG A 74 6.20 36.40 18.35
N ASP A 75 5.10 35.86 18.85
CA ASP A 75 5.11 34.92 19.99
C ASP A 75 5.80 33.59 19.64
N LEU A 76 6.04 33.31 18.35
CA LEU A 76 6.73 32.12 17.87
C LEU A 76 8.26 32.29 17.74
N LEU A 77 8.78 33.52 17.80
CA LEU A 77 10.24 33.80 17.70
C LEU A 77 11.10 32.99 18.69
N PRO A 78 10.67 32.69 19.93
CA PRO A 78 11.44 31.84 20.83
C PRO A 78 11.76 30.45 20.26
N ASN A 79 10.94 29.92 19.35
CA ASN A 79 11.11 28.60 18.72
C ASN A 79 12.05 28.61 17.51
N ILE A 80 12.42 29.78 17.00
CA ILE A 80 13.19 29.92 15.76
C ILE A 80 14.68 30.03 16.06
N CYS A 81 15.48 29.16 15.46
CA CYS A 81 16.93 29.26 15.44
C CYS A 81 17.36 30.12 14.24
N TRP A 82 17.43 31.43 14.41
CA TRP A 82 17.87 32.30 13.33
C TRP A 82 19.36 32.14 13.06
N GLN A 83 19.72 31.88 11.80
CA GLN A 83 21.09 31.70 11.33
C GLN A 83 21.24 32.49 10.02
N PRO A 84 21.66 33.78 10.08
CA PRO A 84 21.79 34.66 8.91
C PRO A 84 22.67 34.08 7.80
N GLU A 85 23.71 33.34 8.18
CA GLU A 85 24.63 32.65 7.27
C GLU A 85 23.96 31.59 6.41
N LEU A 86 22.79 31.09 6.83
CA LEU A 86 22.01 30.09 6.11
C LEU A 86 20.92 30.70 5.22
N GLU A 87 20.65 32.00 5.25
CA GLU A 87 19.56 32.63 4.46
C GLU A 87 19.64 32.32 2.95
N GLY A 88 20.85 32.21 2.40
CA GLY A 88 21.09 31.83 0.99
C GLY A 88 21.25 30.33 0.75
N SER A 89 21.07 29.49 1.77
CA SER A 89 21.32 28.05 1.71
C SER A 89 20.07 27.22 1.39
N LEU A 90 18.89 27.85 1.28
CA LEU A 90 17.74 27.18 0.66
C LEU A 90 18.06 26.91 -0.79
N GLN A 91 18.30 25.65 -1.10
CA GLN A 91 18.47 25.22 -2.47
C GLN A 91 17.12 24.71 -2.95
N ALA A 92 16.72 25.19 -4.12
CA ALA A 92 15.76 24.48 -4.94
C ALA A 92 16.20 23.01 -4.98
N PRO A 93 15.37 22.03 -4.59
CA PRO A 93 15.75 20.64 -4.71
C PRO A 93 16.19 20.39 -6.15
N GLY A 94 17.44 19.94 -6.31
CA GLY A 94 17.86 19.32 -7.56
C GLY A 94 16.97 18.10 -7.83
N ALA A 95 16.96 17.59 -9.06
CA ALA A 95 16.14 16.43 -9.41
C ALA A 95 16.36 15.29 -8.39
N ARG A 96 15.34 15.01 -7.55
CA ARG A 96 15.40 13.96 -6.52
C ARG A 96 15.30 12.62 -7.21
N ARG A 97 16.13 11.65 -6.81
CA ARG A 97 15.88 10.26 -7.20
C ARG A 97 14.78 9.70 -6.29
N GLY A 98 13.57 9.58 -6.81
CA GLY A 98 12.40 9.05 -6.11
C GLY A 98 12.27 7.53 -6.19
N ILE A 99 12.97 6.88 -7.11
CA ILE A 99 12.94 5.42 -7.30
C ILE A 99 13.83 4.73 -6.23
N PRO A 100 13.28 3.87 -5.36
CA PRO A 100 14.02 3.18 -4.32
C PRO A 100 15.07 2.20 -4.88
N GLU A 101 16.03 1.83 -4.04
CA GLU A 101 16.93 0.73 -4.35
C GLU A 101 16.14 -0.58 -4.56
N GLY A 102 16.54 -1.39 -5.55
CA GLY A 102 15.87 -2.65 -5.88
C GLY A 102 14.63 -2.52 -6.77
N VAL A 103 14.19 -1.31 -7.13
CA VAL A 103 13.11 -1.09 -8.11
C VAL A 103 13.70 -0.81 -9.48
N ASP A 104 13.38 -1.66 -10.47
CA ASP A 104 13.73 -1.48 -11.88
C ASP A 104 12.47 -1.10 -12.67
N CYS A 105 12.54 -0.01 -13.44
CA CYS A 105 11.41 0.52 -14.21
C CYS A 105 11.90 1.43 -15.36
N GLU A 106 10.98 1.89 -16.21
CA GLU A 106 11.29 2.99 -17.14
C GLU A 106 11.24 4.31 -16.36
N HIS A 107 12.33 5.06 -16.35
CA HIS A 107 12.40 6.31 -15.57
C HIS A 107 11.70 7.44 -16.33
N THR A 108 10.96 8.28 -15.59
CA THR A 108 10.44 9.56 -16.08
C THR A 108 10.63 10.62 -15.01
N LYS A 109 10.43 11.89 -15.36
CA LYS A 109 10.41 12.99 -14.39
C LYS A 109 8.97 13.43 -14.16
N TRP A 110 8.62 13.60 -12.90
CA TRP A 110 7.48 14.39 -12.49
C TRP A 110 8.01 15.76 -12.03
N CYS A 111 7.38 16.85 -12.46
CA CYS A 111 7.78 18.20 -12.07
C CYS A 111 6.53 19.02 -11.75
N ASP A 112 6.59 19.81 -10.68
CA ASP A 112 5.53 20.76 -10.34
C ASP A 112 5.61 22.05 -11.18
N GLU A 113 4.64 22.95 -10.97
CA GLU A 113 4.56 24.25 -11.68
C GLU A 113 5.78 25.15 -11.45
N ASN A 114 6.48 24.96 -10.32
CA ASN A 114 7.68 25.70 -9.95
C ASN A 114 8.96 25.08 -10.53
N GLY A 115 8.83 23.95 -11.23
CA GLY A 115 9.94 23.24 -11.88
C GLY A 115 10.73 22.34 -10.93
N TYR A 116 10.24 22.06 -9.72
CA TYR A 116 10.85 21.07 -8.84
C TYR A 116 10.49 19.67 -9.31
N CYS A 117 11.51 18.84 -9.54
CA CYS A 117 11.31 17.54 -10.17
C CYS A 117 11.80 16.37 -9.31
N SER A 118 11.09 15.26 -9.42
CA SER A 118 11.51 13.93 -8.95
C SER A 118 11.60 12.96 -10.11
N GLU A 119 12.66 12.14 -10.14
CA GLU A 119 12.75 10.96 -10.99
C GLU A 119 11.89 9.86 -10.39
N VAL A 120 10.92 9.38 -11.16
CA VAL A 120 9.92 8.39 -10.75
C VAL A 120 9.81 7.30 -11.79
N CYS A 121 9.21 6.16 -11.42
CA CYS A 121 8.85 5.16 -12.41
C CYS A 121 7.72 5.68 -13.29
N LYS A 122 7.86 5.55 -14.60
CA LYS A 122 6.76 5.75 -15.52
C LYS A 122 5.65 4.76 -15.17
N ARG A 123 4.42 5.26 -15.07
CA ARG A 123 3.24 4.47 -14.72
C ARG A 123 3.17 3.16 -15.51
N GLY A 124 3.07 2.05 -14.79
CA GLY A 124 2.95 0.69 -15.37
C GLY A 124 4.27 0.10 -15.89
N SER A 125 5.42 0.75 -15.64
CA SER A 125 6.72 0.30 -16.17
C SER A 125 7.55 -0.51 -15.18
N VAL A 126 7.10 -0.67 -13.93
CA VAL A 126 7.83 -1.46 -12.93
C VAL A 126 8.02 -2.88 -13.43
N LYS A 127 9.28 -3.32 -13.48
CA LYS A 127 9.64 -4.67 -13.84
C LYS A 127 9.42 -5.58 -12.64
N ILE A 128 8.67 -6.64 -12.89
CA ILE A 128 8.41 -7.69 -11.91
C ILE A 128 9.06 -8.96 -12.44
N GLU A 129 9.88 -9.58 -11.62
CA GLU A 129 10.60 -10.82 -11.96
C GLU A 129 9.61 -11.93 -12.38
N PRO A 130 9.96 -12.78 -13.36
CA PRO A 130 9.06 -13.83 -13.85
C PRO A 130 8.52 -14.76 -12.75
N TRP A 131 9.37 -15.13 -11.79
CA TRP A 131 8.96 -15.98 -10.67
C TRP A 131 7.94 -15.27 -9.77
N LEU A 132 8.11 -13.97 -9.53
CA LEU A 132 7.22 -13.18 -8.66
C LEU A 132 5.87 -12.97 -9.34
N LYS A 133 5.86 -12.64 -10.64
CA LYS A 133 4.62 -12.61 -11.44
C LYS A 133 3.85 -13.92 -11.35
N HIS A 134 4.57 -15.04 -11.41
CA HIS A 134 3.97 -16.37 -11.29
C HIS A 134 3.43 -16.65 -9.89
N ALA A 135 4.17 -16.27 -8.84
CA ALA A 135 3.74 -16.41 -7.45
C ALA A 135 2.48 -15.58 -7.16
N ILE A 136 2.45 -14.31 -7.59
CA ILE A 136 1.29 -13.41 -7.49
C ILE A 136 0.08 -14.06 -8.18
N LYS A 137 0.22 -14.47 -9.45
CA LYS A 137 -0.87 -15.10 -10.20
C LYS A 137 -1.39 -16.36 -9.52
N THR A 138 -0.49 -17.20 -9.02
CA THR A 138 -0.85 -18.45 -8.32
C THR A 138 -1.65 -18.16 -7.05
N GLN A 139 -1.16 -17.27 -6.18
CA GLN A 139 -1.86 -16.89 -4.94
C GLN A 139 -3.20 -16.24 -5.24
N MET A 140 -3.25 -15.30 -6.20
CA MET A 140 -4.51 -14.65 -6.56
C MET A 140 -5.54 -15.65 -7.10
N THR A 141 -5.12 -16.66 -7.86
CA THR A 141 -6.03 -17.71 -8.35
C THR A 141 -6.62 -18.54 -7.19
N LEU A 142 -5.83 -18.82 -6.16
CA LEU A 142 -6.28 -19.54 -4.97
C LEU A 142 -7.22 -18.70 -4.11
N THR A 143 -6.83 -17.45 -3.86
CA THR A 143 -7.56 -16.48 -3.06
C THR A 143 -8.92 -16.14 -3.67
N LYS A 144 -9.01 -15.89 -4.98
CA LYS A 144 -10.24 -15.41 -5.64
C LYS A 144 -11.39 -16.41 -5.66
N ARG A 145 -11.11 -17.69 -5.38
CA ARG A 145 -12.10 -18.76 -5.29
C ARG A 145 -12.79 -18.85 -3.94
N GLN A 146 -12.14 -18.32 -2.90
CA GLN A 146 -12.75 -18.21 -1.59
C GLN A 146 -13.87 -17.15 -1.65
N PRO A 147 -14.95 -17.30 -0.88
CA PRO A 147 -15.86 -16.18 -0.64
C PRO A 147 -15.05 -14.97 -0.19
N TYR A 148 -15.39 -13.77 -0.67
CA TYR A 148 -14.53 -12.58 -0.48
C TYR A 148 -14.12 -12.35 0.99
N CYS A 149 -15.03 -12.60 1.93
CA CYS A 149 -14.78 -12.48 3.37
C CYS A 149 -13.68 -13.40 3.93
N TYR A 150 -13.31 -14.47 3.22
CA TYR A 150 -12.24 -15.41 3.58
C TYR A 150 -11.02 -15.29 2.66
N SER A 151 -11.03 -14.31 1.76
CA SER A 151 -9.95 -14.10 0.79
C SER A 151 -8.80 -13.32 1.43
N THR A 152 -7.55 -13.74 1.21
CA THR A 152 -6.35 -12.97 1.60
C THR A 152 -5.80 -12.21 0.41
N VAL A 153 -5.93 -10.88 0.42
CA VAL A 153 -5.44 -9.97 -0.62
C VAL A 153 -4.51 -8.93 -0.02
N LEU A 154 -3.45 -8.57 -0.74
CA LEU A 154 -2.64 -7.42 -0.36
C LEU A 154 -3.39 -6.14 -0.79
N GLY A 155 -3.40 -5.14 0.09
CA GLY A 155 -3.81 -3.78 -0.26
C GLY A 155 -2.67 -2.78 -0.09
N SER A 156 -2.98 -1.51 -0.20
CA SER A 156 -2.09 -0.41 0.22
C SER A 156 -2.85 0.61 1.03
N HIS A 157 -2.12 1.32 1.88
CA HIS A 157 -2.62 2.48 2.62
C HIS A 157 -2.36 3.74 1.79
N ASN A 158 -3.38 4.59 1.69
CA ASN A 158 -3.47 5.84 0.92
C ASN A 158 -2.88 5.69 -0.48
N SER A 159 -3.39 4.70 -1.23
CA SER A 159 -2.76 4.14 -2.42
C SER A 159 -2.41 5.16 -3.50
N ALA A 160 -3.20 6.24 -3.62
CA ALA A 160 -3.01 7.28 -4.64
C ALA A 160 -2.15 8.46 -4.18
N ILE A 161 -1.75 8.52 -2.91
CA ILE A 161 -0.81 9.51 -2.38
C ILE A 161 0.60 9.00 -2.67
N SER A 162 0.95 9.07 -3.96
CA SER A 162 2.15 8.46 -4.51
C SER A 162 3.15 9.47 -5.08
N LEU A 163 4.45 9.24 -4.89
CA LEU A 163 5.49 10.07 -5.51
C LEU A 163 5.41 10.08 -7.04
N ALA A 164 4.92 9.00 -7.66
CA ALA A 164 4.65 8.94 -9.10
C ALA A 164 3.63 9.99 -9.58
N ASP A 165 2.81 10.51 -8.68
CA ASP A 165 1.83 11.57 -8.92
C ASP A 165 2.19 12.89 -8.22
N GLY A 166 3.42 13.03 -7.71
CA GLY A 166 3.98 14.28 -7.18
C GLY A 166 3.93 14.46 -5.67
N TYR A 167 3.24 13.59 -4.95
CA TYR A 167 3.23 13.64 -3.48
C TYR A 167 4.65 13.42 -2.94
N GLY A 168 5.07 14.17 -1.93
CA GLY A 168 6.44 14.12 -1.41
C GLY A 168 7.49 14.82 -2.29
N ASN A 169 7.13 15.41 -3.44
CA ASN A 169 8.10 16.05 -4.35
C ASN A 169 8.86 17.20 -3.66
N LEU A 170 8.17 17.97 -2.81
CA LEU A 170 8.77 19.07 -2.05
C LEU A 170 9.36 18.64 -0.70
N ASP A 171 9.36 17.35 -0.35
CA ASP A 171 9.90 16.89 0.94
C ASP A 171 11.33 17.39 1.20
N PRO A 172 12.30 17.25 0.26
CA PRO A 172 13.66 17.72 0.48
C PRO A 172 13.75 19.26 0.58
N TYR A 173 12.79 19.99 0.01
CA TYR A 173 12.72 21.43 0.15
C TYR A 173 12.26 21.81 1.55
N PHE A 174 11.15 21.24 2.01
CA PHE A 174 10.60 21.53 3.34
C PHE A 174 11.49 21.03 4.48
N GLN A 175 12.17 19.89 4.30
CA GLN A 175 13.13 19.37 5.28
C GLN A 175 14.26 20.36 5.58
N GLN A 176 14.67 21.19 4.61
CA GLN A 176 15.70 22.22 4.83
C GLN A 176 15.29 23.28 5.85
N TYR A 177 13.99 23.44 6.14
CA TYR A 177 13.52 24.41 7.12
C TYR A 177 13.83 24.02 8.57
N PHE A 178 14.09 22.73 8.84
CA PHE A 178 14.34 22.24 10.19
C PHE A 178 15.57 22.85 10.84
N LYS A 179 16.58 23.27 10.06
CA LYS A 179 17.76 23.96 10.57
C LYS A 179 17.49 25.32 11.23
N TRP A 180 16.29 25.88 11.06
CA TRP A 180 15.85 27.10 11.74
C TRP A 180 14.81 26.85 12.84
N ILE A 181 14.53 25.61 13.21
CA ILE A 181 13.57 25.29 14.27
C ILE A 181 14.34 24.67 15.44
N LYS A 182 14.43 25.40 16.57
CA LYS A 182 15.34 25.07 17.69
C LYS A 182 15.17 23.66 18.25
N TRP A 183 13.95 23.14 18.22
CA TRP A 183 13.59 21.86 18.83
C TRP A 183 13.54 20.70 17.84
N VAL A 184 13.77 20.95 16.54
CA VAL A 184 13.88 19.92 15.52
C VAL A 184 15.35 19.64 15.25
N LYS A 185 15.70 18.38 14.98
CA LYS A 185 17.05 18.04 14.50
C LYS A 185 17.19 18.44 13.04
N ASP A 186 18.36 18.93 12.63
CA ASP A 186 18.62 19.35 11.26
C ASP A 186 18.45 18.23 10.23
N ASP A 187 18.69 16.99 10.65
CA ASP A 187 18.53 15.76 9.87
C ASP A 187 17.19 15.05 10.11
N ALA A 188 16.24 15.70 10.79
CA ALA A 188 14.91 15.13 11.01
C ALA A 188 14.26 14.78 9.67
N LYS A 189 13.60 13.62 9.65
CA LYS A 189 13.07 13.02 8.44
C LYS A 189 11.75 13.72 8.05
N PHE A 190 11.61 14.07 6.77
CA PHE A 190 10.35 14.59 6.23
C PHE A 190 9.97 13.73 5.03
N GLU A 191 8.93 12.91 5.19
CA GLU A 191 8.44 12.00 4.16
C GLU A 191 6.93 11.99 4.23
N THR A 192 6.30 12.45 3.16
CA THR A 192 4.86 12.74 3.16
C THR A 192 4.08 11.99 2.07
N ASP A 193 4.78 11.19 1.26
CA ASP A 193 4.23 10.21 0.35
C ASP A 193 4.07 8.84 1.02
N ASN A 194 2.86 8.24 0.95
CA ASN A 194 2.64 6.87 1.42
C ASN A 194 3.21 5.87 0.44
N GLN A 195 3.00 6.12 -0.85
CA GLN A 195 3.40 5.23 -1.92
C GLN A 195 4.45 5.90 -2.81
N ILE A 196 5.24 5.08 -3.48
CA ILE A 196 6.24 5.59 -4.43
C ILE A 196 5.83 5.25 -5.87
N LEU A 197 5.13 4.13 -6.03
CA LEU A 197 4.69 3.60 -7.31
C LEU A 197 3.27 4.04 -7.63
N SER A 198 2.98 4.19 -8.93
CA SER A 198 1.63 4.49 -9.42
C SER A 198 0.61 3.41 -9.04
N LEU A 199 -0.69 3.73 -9.07
CA LEU A 199 -1.75 2.75 -8.85
C LEU A 199 -1.63 1.57 -9.84
N THR A 200 -1.30 1.83 -11.10
CA THR A 200 -1.10 0.79 -12.13
C THR A 200 0.01 -0.18 -11.73
N ASP A 201 1.13 0.34 -11.23
CA ASP A 201 2.26 -0.48 -10.79
C ASP A 201 1.91 -1.28 -9.52
N GLN A 202 1.21 -0.67 -8.56
CA GLN A 202 0.68 -1.35 -7.38
C GLN A 202 -0.27 -2.51 -7.77
N LEU A 203 -1.18 -2.29 -8.72
CA LEU A 203 -2.09 -3.32 -9.23
C LEU A 203 -1.36 -4.44 -9.98
N ASN A 204 -0.33 -4.12 -10.75
CA ASN A 204 0.54 -5.10 -11.41
C ASN A 204 1.33 -5.95 -10.40
N LEU A 205 1.64 -5.39 -9.24
CA LEU A 205 2.24 -6.10 -8.10
C LEU A 205 1.23 -6.97 -7.31
N GLY A 206 -0.03 -7.02 -7.72
CA GLY A 206 -1.02 -7.95 -7.17
C GLY A 206 -1.93 -7.36 -6.10
N LEU A 207 -1.87 -6.07 -5.82
CA LEU A 207 -2.76 -5.42 -4.86
C LEU A 207 -4.21 -5.41 -5.36
N ARG A 208 -5.18 -5.68 -4.49
CA ARG A 208 -6.62 -5.72 -4.84
C ARG A 208 -7.56 -4.98 -3.89
N ASN A 209 -7.01 -4.38 -2.84
CA ASN A 209 -7.70 -3.44 -1.96
C ASN A 209 -6.96 -2.10 -2.01
N VAL A 210 -7.59 -1.08 -2.57
CA VAL A 210 -6.97 0.22 -2.88
C VAL A 210 -7.71 1.30 -2.11
N GLU A 211 -6.98 2.15 -1.39
CA GLU A 211 -7.51 3.28 -0.63
C GLU A 211 -7.29 4.60 -1.39
N LEU A 212 -8.32 5.43 -1.45
CA LEU A 212 -8.34 6.73 -2.08
C LEU A 212 -8.89 7.77 -1.08
N ASP A 213 -8.01 8.54 -0.47
CA ASP A 213 -8.34 9.61 0.48
C ASP A 213 -9.06 10.73 -0.26
N THR A 214 -10.38 10.73 -0.17
CA THR A 214 -11.22 11.47 -1.11
C THR A 214 -11.80 12.70 -0.44
N HIS A 215 -11.30 13.86 -0.86
CA HIS A 215 -11.67 15.15 -0.27
C HIS A 215 -12.11 16.17 -1.30
N TRP A 216 -12.97 17.09 -0.89
CA TRP A 216 -13.38 18.22 -1.72
C TRP A 216 -12.43 19.40 -1.52
N VAL A 217 -11.57 19.64 -2.51
CA VAL A 217 -10.51 20.64 -2.45
C VAL A 217 -10.62 21.57 -3.64
N GLN A 218 -10.70 22.88 -3.36
CA GLN A 218 -10.72 23.93 -4.39
C GLN A 218 -11.79 23.69 -5.50
N GLY A 219 -12.96 23.18 -5.10
CA GLY A 219 -14.11 22.99 -6.01
C GLY A 219 -14.08 21.69 -6.83
N SER A 220 -13.28 20.70 -6.44
CA SER A 220 -13.23 19.38 -7.10
C SER A 220 -12.93 18.27 -6.10
N LEU A 221 -13.29 17.03 -6.44
CA LEU A 221 -12.84 15.87 -5.67
C LEU A 221 -11.38 15.57 -6.01
N ARG A 222 -10.54 15.51 -4.98
CA ARG A 222 -9.11 15.26 -5.08
C ARG A 222 -8.69 14.17 -4.10
N ILE A 223 -7.54 13.59 -4.41
CA ILE A 223 -6.78 12.74 -3.50
C ILE A 223 -5.97 13.66 -2.59
N ALA A 224 -6.13 13.54 -1.28
CA ALA A 224 -5.40 14.39 -0.34
C ALA A 224 -5.39 13.79 1.07
N HIS A 225 -4.28 13.94 1.81
CA HIS A 225 -4.31 13.71 3.26
C HIS A 225 -5.03 14.86 3.92
N CYS A 226 -6.25 14.70 4.44
CA CYS A 226 -6.94 15.81 5.10
C CYS A 226 -7.56 15.44 6.43
N GLY A 227 -7.56 16.41 7.34
CA GLY A 227 -8.20 16.29 8.65
C GLY A 227 -7.40 15.47 9.66
N GLY A 228 -7.95 15.31 10.86
CA GLY A 228 -7.38 14.48 11.93
C GLY A 228 -6.33 15.16 12.82
N LEU A 229 -5.96 16.42 12.58
CA LEU A 229 -4.95 17.14 13.37
C LEU A 229 -5.57 17.88 14.56
N HIS A 230 -6.31 17.17 15.41
CA HIS A 230 -6.86 17.74 16.65
C HIS A 230 -5.81 17.84 17.79
N SER A 231 -4.51 17.84 17.47
CA SER A 231 -3.40 17.86 18.42
C SER A 231 -2.62 19.19 18.40
N ASP A 232 -1.59 19.29 19.26
CA ASP A 232 -0.72 20.45 19.48
C ASP A 232 0.15 20.90 18.27
N LEU A 233 -0.13 20.40 17.06
CA LEU A 233 0.58 20.71 15.80
C LEU A 233 0.36 22.14 15.30
N ASN A 234 -0.62 22.85 15.84
CA ASN A 234 -0.86 24.27 15.56
C ASN A 234 0.42 25.10 15.66
N ILE A 235 1.26 24.86 16.69
CA ILE A 235 2.48 25.64 16.91
C ILE A 235 3.54 25.34 15.84
N LEU A 236 3.73 24.08 15.43
CA LEU A 236 4.69 23.72 14.37
C LEU A 236 4.27 24.37 13.05
N VAL A 237 3.02 24.15 12.66
CA VAL A 237 2.42 24.66 11.42
C VAL A 237 2.51 26.18 11.35
N GLN A 238 2.16 26.88 12.44
CA GLN A 238 2.29 28.34 12.53
C GLN A 238 3.76 28.80 12.51
N THR A 239 4.67 28.07 13.14
CA THR A 239 6.11 28.43 13.15
C THR A 239 6.71 28.33 11.75
N ILE A 240 6.37 27.30 10.97
CA ILE A 240 6.80 27.16 9.58
C ILE A 240 6.26 28.34 8.75
N ASN A 241 4.97 28.71 8.90
CA ASN A 241 4.39 29.87 8.21
C ASN A 241 5.21 31.16 8.46
N VAL A 242 5.61 31.39 9.72
CA VAL A 242 6.42 32.55 10.12
C VAL A 242 7.82 32.51 9.51
N VAL A 243 8.50 31.36 9.58
CA VAL A 243 9.85 31.21 8.99
C VAL A 243 9.80 31.45 7.48
N ALA A 244 8.84 30.85 6.78
CA ALA A 244 8.69 31.02 5.34
C ALA A 244 8.44 32.49 4.96
N LYS A 245 7.58 33.19 5.72
CA LYS A 245 7.35 34.63 5.59
C LYS A 245 8.60 35.47 5.85
N LEU A 246 9.39 35.14 6.87
CA LEU A 246 10.67 35.81 7.18
C LEU A 246 11.69 35.63 6.04
N LEU A 247 11.67 34.49 5.37
CA LEU A 247 12.53 34.20 4.21
C LEU A 247 12.01 34.77 2.88
N GLY A 248 10.85 35.44 2.88
CA GLY A 248 10.27 36.08 1.69
C GLY A 248 9.37 35.17 0.85
N HIS A 249 8.97 34.02 1.40
CA HIS A 249 8.12 33.02 0.77
C HIS A 249 6.90 32.72 1.66
N PRO A 250 5.90 33.61 1.76
CA PRO A 250 4.78 33.39 2.67
C PRO A 250 3.96 32.17 2.26
N ILE A 251 3.62 31.31 3.23
CA ILE A 251 2.71 30.16 3.10
C ILE A 251 1.58 30.29 4.14
N GLN A 252 0.42 29.67 3.92
CA GLN A 252 -0.76 29.79 4.81
C GLN A 252 -1.29 28.40 5.20
N TRP A 253 -1.01 27.98 6.44
CA TRP A 253 -1.34 26.65 6.98
C TRP A 253 -2.22 26.73 8.25
N ASP A 254 -3.38 26.01 8.35
CA ASP A 254 -4.26 25.87 9.55
C ASP A 254 -4.78 24.43 9.87
N THR A 255 -5.06 24.06 11.11
CA THR A 255 -5.28 22.65 11.51
C THR A 255 -6.54 21.92 11.04
N GLU A 256 -7.58 22.62 10.55
CA GLU A 256 -8.80 21.95 10.05
C GLU A 256 -8.74 21.70 8.54
N THR A 257 -7.97 22.50 7.81
CA THR A 257 -7.73 22.36 6.37
C THR A 257 -6.30 21.93 6.03
N VAL A 258 -5.39 21.90 7.01
CA VAL A 258 -4.00 21.43 6.87
C VAL A 258 -4.01 19.97 6.49
N GLY A 259 -3.30 19.71 5.41
CA GLY A 259 -3.33 18.46 4.69
C GLY A 259 -3.99 18.60 3.32
N CYS A 260 -5.10 19.33 3.27
CA CYS A 260 -5.87 19.64 2.06
C CYS A 260 -5.39 20.94 1.40
N ASP A 261 -5.47 22.04 2.13
CA ASP A 261 -4.98 23.36 1.74
C ASP A 261 -4.51 24.07 3.00
N PRO A 262 -3.21 24.13 3.25
CA PRO A 262 -2.11 23.69 2.41
C PRO A 262 -1.86 22.19 2.52
N SER A 263 -1.29 21.62 1.47
CA SER A 263 -0.96 20.20 1.44
C SER A 263 0.08 19.83 2.48
N LEU A 264 -0.20 18.79 3.29
CA LEU A 264 0.82 18.13 4.11
C LEU A 264 1.59 17.07 3.33
N SER A 265 1.18 16.76 2.10
CA SER A 265 1.82 15.75 1.27
C SER A 265 2.88 16.35 0.34
N SER A 266 3.47 17.50 0.73
CA SER A 266 4.55 18.19 0.01
C SER A 266 4.35 18.31 -1.51
N ILE A 267 3.11 18.63 -1.89
CA ILE A 267 2.69 18.90 -3.27
C ILE A 267 1.85 20.18 -3.27
N PRO A 268 1.94 21.05 -4.29
CA PRO A 268 1.03 22.19 -4.37
C PRO A 268 -0.43 21.74 -4.36
N VAL A 269 -1.29 22.46 -3.62
CA VAL A 269 -2.71 22.10 -3.42
C VAL A 269 -3.47 21.93 -4.74
N LEU A 270 -3.22 22.83 -5.71
CA LEU A 270 -3.87 22.77 -7.02
C LEU A 270 -3.36 21.62 -7.90
N GLU A 271 -2.23 21.03 -7.53
CA GLU A 271 -1.63 19.88 -8.20
C GLU A 271 -1.96 18.54 -7.53
N GLN A 272 -2.60 18.54 -6.35
CA GLN A 272 -3.17 17.32 -5.76
C GLN A 272 -4.05 16.62 -6.80
N ARG A 273 -3.86 15.32 -6.96
CA ARG A 273 -4.46 14.54 -8.04
C ARG A 273 -5.99 14.57 -7.97
N PHE A 274 -6.68 14.74 -9.10
CA PHE A 274 -8.14 14.59 -9.13
C PHE A 274 -8.56 13.15 -8.85
N LEU A 275 -9.67 12.97 -8.13
CA LEU A 275 -10.25 11.65 -7.90
C LEU A 275 -10.56 10.94 -9.23
N HIS A 276 -11.17 11.64 -10.18
CA HIS A 276 -11.44 11.14 -11.52
C HIS A 276 -10.20 10.54 -12.20
N ASP A 277 -9.02 11.18 -12.08
CA ASP A 277 -7.79 10.68 -12.68
C ASP A 277 -7.29 9.41 -11.99
N ALA A 278 -7.43 9.30 -10.67
CA ALA A 278 -7.13 8.07 -9.92
C ALA A 278 -8.05 6.92 -10.33
N LEU A 279 -9.35 7.17 -10.38
CA LEU A 279 -10.35 6.22 -10.82
C LEU A 279 -10.15 5.80 -12.28
N SER A 280 -9.80 6.73 -13.17
CA SER A 280 -9.55 6.46 -14.58
C SER A 280 -8.31 5.59 -14.79
N GLU A 281 -7.29 5.73 -13.95
CA GLU A 281 -6.10 4.86 -14.00
C GLU A 281 -6.46 3.42 -13.65
N VAL A 282 -7.19 3.22 -12.54
CA VAL A 282 -7.65 1.88 -12.15
C VAL A 282 -8.56 1.29 -13.22
N ARG A 283 -9.44 2.12 -13.81
CA ARG A 283 -10.31 1.71 -14.91
C ARG A 283 -9.51 1.23 -16.13
N ALA A 284 -8.50 2.00 -16.54
CA ALA A 284 -7.65 1.64 -17.66
C ALA A 284 -6.92 0.32 -17.41
N TRP A 285 -6.47 0.06 -16.18
CA TRP A 285 -5.88 -1.22 -15.81
C TRP A 285 -6.89 -2.38 -15.88
N LEU A 286 -8.12 -2.19 -15.41
CA LEU A 286 -9.18 -3.21 -15.51
C LEU A 286 -9.58 -3.53 -16.96
N ASP A 287 -9.41 -2.59 -17.89
CA ASP A 287 -9.74 -2.73 -19.31
C ASP A 287 -8.69 -3.49 -20.13
N VAL A 288 -7.50 -3.71 -19.56
CA VAL A 288 -6.49 -4.57 -20.15
C VAL A 288 -7.04 -6.00 -20.26
N PRO A 289 -7.04 -6.64 -21.45
CA PRO A 289 -7.64 -7.98 -21.65
C PRO A 289 -7.08 -9.05 -20.70
N GLU A 290 -5.79 -8.98 -20.38
CA GLU A 290 -5.11 -9.88 -19.44
C GLU A 290 -5.68 -9.79 -18.02
N ASN A 291 -6.33 -8.67 -17.68
CA ASN A 291 -6.95 -8.40 -16.38
C ASN A 291 -8.46 -8.69 -16.37
N ALA A 292 -9.03 -9.29 -17.42
CA ALA A 292 -10.48 -9.51 -17.52
C ALA A 292 -11.10 -10.32 -16.35
N GLY A 293 -10.30 -11.19 -15.70
CA GLY A 293 -10.68 -11.95 -14.51
C GLY A 293 -10.34 -11.28 -13.18
N GLU A 294 -10.07 -9.98 -13.19
CA GLU A 294 -9.73 -9.20 -12.00
C GLU A 294 -10.96 -8.55 -11.37
N PHE A 295 -10.95 -8.51 -10.04
CA PHE A 295 -11.93 -7.84 -9.20
C PHE A 295 -11.19 -7.00 -8.15
N LEU A 296 -11.66 -5.78 -7.89
CA LEU A 296 -11.05 -4.83 -6.97
C LEU A 296 -12.07 -4.33 -5.93
N VAL A 297 -11.57 -4.02 -4.74
CA VAL A 297 -12.27 -3.17 -3.78
C VAL A 297 -11.56 -1.83 -3.71
N ILE A 298 -12.29 -0.77 -4.01
CA ILE A 298 -11.81 0.62 -3.89
C ILE A 298 -12.47 1.21 -2.65
N TYR A 299 -11.65 1.55 -1.66
CA TYR A 299 -12.04 2.22 -0.44
C TYR A 299 -11.82 3.72 -0.57
N PHE A 300 -12.89 4.49 -0.40
CA PHE A 300 -12.81 5.93 -0.22
C PHE A 300 -12.65 6.20 1.27
N ASP A 301 -11.47 6.67 1.68
CA ASP A 301 -11.30 7.24 3.01
C ASP A 301 -11.81 8.69 2.95
N ASP A 302 -13.13 8.82 3.06
CA ASP A 302 -13.88 10.06 2.93
C ASP A 302 -14.55 10.41 4.26
N GLN A 303 -14.90 11.69 4.42
CA GLN A 303 -15.48 12.20 5.66
C GLN A 303 -16.92 12.70 5.46
N ILE A 304 -17.59 13.00 6.57
CA ILE A 304 -18.98 13.48 6.59
C ILE A 304 -19.15 14.88 5.96
N ASP A 305 -18.04 15.59 5.78
CA ASP A 305 -17.95 16.88 5.11
C ASP A 305 -18.49 16.83 3.67
N LEU A 306 -18.25 15.75 2.90
CA LEU A 306 -18.80 15.60 1.55
C LEU A 306 -20.34 15.66 1.56
N GLN A 307 -20.98 15.12 2.59
CA GLN A 307 -22.44 15.23 2.75
C GLN A 307 -22.84 16.63 3.21
N ALA A 308 -22.12 17.20 4.18
CA ALA A 308 -22.40 18.55 4.68
C ALA A 308 -22.31 19.61 3.56
N TRP A 309 -21.40 19.42 2.61
CA TRP A 309 -21.20 20.30 1.46
C TRP A 309 -22.03 19.93 0.22
N GLY A 310 -22.83 18.87 0.28
CA GLY A 310 -23.67 18.43 -0.82
C GLY A 310 -22.88 17.89 -2.03
N VAL A 311 -21.69 17.36 -1.80
CA VAL A 311 -20.73 16.88 -2.82
C VAL A 311 -20.89 15.38 -3.11
N VAL A 312 -21.58 14.61 -2.25
CA VAL A 312 -21.84 13.17 -2.48
C VAL A 312 -22.38 12.85 -3.90
N PRO A 313 -23.32 13.62 -4.49
CA PRO A 313 -23.76 13.38 -5.87
C PRO A 313 -22.63 13.52 -6.92
N THR A 314 -21.64 14.39 -6.68
CA THR A 314 -20.46 14.54 -7.54
C THR A 314 -19.60 13.29 -7.49
N LEU A 315 -19.35 12.72 -6.29
CA LEU A 315 -18.61 11.46 -6.13
C LEU A 315 -19.28 10.33 -6.93
N LEU A 316 -20.59 10.17 -6.79
CA LEU A 316 -21.35 9.16 -7.53
C LEU A 316 -21.29 9.40 -9.04
N THR A 317 -21.34 10.66 -9.47
CA THR A 317 -21.24 11.03 -10.89
C THR A 317 -19.86 10.69 -11.47
N GLU A 318 -18.78 10.97 -10.74
CA GLU A 318 -17.43 10.62 -11.18
C GLU A 318 -17.27 9.11 -11.33
N ILE A 319 -17.75 8.31 -10.37
CA ILE A 319 -17.75 6.84 -10.47
C ILE A 319 -18.51 6.39 -11.72
N LEU A 320 -19.76 6.84 -11.88
CA LEU A 320 -20.63 6.40 -12.99
C LEU A 320 -20.17 6.90 -14.36
N SER A 321 -19.36 7.96 -14.42
CA SER A 321 -18.75 8.43 -15.66
C SER A 321 -17.66 7.49 -16.20
N LEU A 322 -17.05 6.68 -15.32
CA LEU A 322 -15.93 5.79 -15.65
C LEU A 322 -16.31 4.30 -15.59
N TYR A 323 -17.21 3.93 -14.69
CA TYR A 323 -17.57 2.54 -14.41
C TYR A 323 -19.02 2.28 -14.79
N PRO A 324 -19.27 1.41 -15.80
CA PRO A 324 -20.62 0.98 -16.10
C PRO A 324 -21.27 0.28 -14.91
N VAL A 325 -22.52 0.62 -14.61
CA VAL A 325 -23.26 0.15 -13.41
C VAL A 325 -23.30 -1.38 -13.31
N GLU A 326 -23.35 -2.06 -14.45
CA GLU A 326 -23.34 -3.51 -14.56
C GLU A 326 -22.04 -4.13 -14.08
N GLN A 327 -20.91 -3.42 -14.21
CA GLN A 327 -19.60 -3.86 -13.74
C GLN A 327 -19.36 -3.60 -12.26
N ILE A 328 -20.24 -2.86 -11.60
CA ILE A 328 -20.12 -2.56 -10.17
C ILE A 328 -20.92 -3.62 -9.39
N PHE A 329 -20.26 -4.26 -8.43
CA PHE A 329 -20.92 -5.05 -7.40
C PHE A 329 -21.45 -4.08 -6.34
N LYS A 330 -22.77 -4.03 -6.17
CA LYS A 330 -23.51 -3.04 -5.38
C LYS A 330 -24.24 -3.70 -4.22
N PRO A 331 -24.73 -2.94 -3.21
CA PRO A 331 -25.47 -3.51 -2.08
C PRO A 331 -26.66 -4.40 -2.48
N VAL A 332 -27.40 -4.04 -3.53
CA VAL A 332 -28.51 -4.87 -4.05
C VAL A 332 -28.04 -6.21 -4.64
N ASP A 333 -26.83 -6.26 -5.21
CA ASP A 333 -26.25 -7.50 -5.74
C ASP A 333 -25.91 -8.46 -4.58
N LEU A 334 -25.46 -7.95 -3.42
CA LEU A 334 -25.23 -8.75 -2.21
C LEU A 334 -26.54 -9.30 -1.62
N VAL A 335 -27.61 -8.50 -1.61
CA VAL A 335 -28.94 -8.97 -1.19
C VAL A 335 -29.42 -10.09 -2.12
N ALA A 336 -29.24 -9.94 -3.43
CA ALA A 336 -29.58 -10.97 -4.40
C ALA A 336 -28.75 -12.27 -4.24
N ALA A 337 -27.52 -12.15 -3.72
CA ALA A 337 -26.66 -13.28 -3.35
C ALA A 337 -27.01 -13.91 -1.98
N GLY A 338 -28.13 -13.50 -1.36
CA GLY A 338 -28.58 -14.04 -0.06
C GLY A 338 -27.84 -13.45 1.14
N GLY A 339 -27.22 -12.27 0.99
CA GLY A 339 -26.47 -11.60 2.05
C GLY A 339 -25.08 -12.18 2.32
N VAL A 340 -24.64 -13.15 1.50
CA VAL A 340 -23.30 -13.75 1.59
C VAL A 340 -22.46 -13.22 0.45
N TRP A 341 -21.26 -12.73 0.76
CA TRP A 341 -20.33 -12.24 -0.24
C TRP A 341 -19.86 -13.40 -1.15
N PRO A 342 -20.10 -13.32 -2.47
CA PRO A 342 -19.59 -14.32 -3.40
C PRO A 342 -18.05 -14.29 -3.46
N SER A 343 -17.47 -15.29 -4.12
CA SER A 343 -16.05 -15.26 -4.45
C SER A 343 -15.76 -14.20 -5.52
N MET A 344 -14.52 -13.69 -5.56
CA MET A 344 -14.10 -12.73 -6.59
C MET A 344 -14.26 -13.32 -8.00
N ASP A 345 -13.99 -14.61 -8.18
CA ASP A 345 -14.22 -15.30 -9.46
C ASP A 345 -15.71 -15.34 -9.83
N SER A 346 -16.60 -15.56 -8.86
CA SER A 346 -18.05 -15.56 -9.11
C SER A 346 -18.55 -14.17 -9.49
N MET A 347 -18.03 -13.12 -8.83
CA MET A 347 -18.33 -11.74 -9.17
C MET A 347 -17.83 -11.38 -10.57
N ALA A 348 -16.59 -11.74 -10.90
CA ALA A 348 -16.01 -11.57 -12.23
C ALA A 348 -16.81 -12.30 -13.33
N ALA A 349 -17.20 -13.55 -13.07
CA ALA A 349 -18.03 -14.34 -13.99
C ALA A 349 -19.43 -13.73 -14.20
N ALA A 350 -19.95 -13.02 -13.20
CA ALA A 350 -21.20 -12.26 -13.31
C ALA A 350 -21.02 -10.88 -13.97
N GLY A 351 -19.84 -10.59 -14.53
CA GLY A 351 -19.51 -9.33 -15.19
C GLY A 351 -19.13 -8.19 -14.24
N LYS A 352 -19.03 -8.46 -12.93
CA LYS A 352 -18.62 -7.48 -11.92
C LYS A 352 -17.11 -7.37 -11.85
N ARG A 353 -16.57 -6.17 -11.76
CA ARG A 353 -15.12 -5.90 -11.80
C ARG A 353 -14.65 -5.08 -10.60
N VAL A 354 -15.56 -4.38 -9.92
CA VAL A 354 -15.23 -3.50 -8.80
C VAL A 354 -16.36 -3.44 -7.77
N ALA A 355 -16.02 -3.35 -6.49
CA ALA A 355 -16.91 -2.84 -5.45
C ALA A 355 -16.31 -1.56 -4.85
N PHE A 356 -17.18 -0.58 -4.60
CA PHE A 356 -16.82 0.66 -3.93
C PHE A 356 -17.25 0.60 -2.47
N THR A 357 -16.37 1.02 -1.58
CA THR A 357 -16.64 1.13 -0.15
C THR A 357 -16.23 2.51 0.34
N SER A 358 -16.97 3.09 1.29
CA SER A 358 -16.74 4.42 1.85
C SER A 358 -16.57 4.33 3.36
N GLY A 359 -15.66 5.15 3.89
CA GLY A 359 -15.40 5.28 5.32
C GLY A 359 -16.60 5.88 6.05
N THR A 360 -17.30 6.79 5.38
CA THR A 360 -18.51 7.43 5.89
C THR A 360 -19.79 6.70 5.46
N ASP A 361 -20.84 6.74 6.29
CA ASP A 361 -22.19 6.30 5.89
C ASP A 361 -23.03 7.50 5.43
N TYR A 362 -23.10 7.74 4.12
CA TYR A 362 -23.98 8.77 3.54
C TYR A 362 -25.45 8.32 3.42
N GLY A 363 -25.81 7.16 3.98
CA GLY A 363 -27.15 6.61 3.99
C GLY A 363 -27.69 6.34 2.58
N ALA A 364 -28.97 6.68 2.38
CA ALA A 364 -29.69 6.39 1.14
C ALA A 364 -29.06 7.04 -0.11
N ALA A 365 -28.27 8.11 0.03
CA ALA A 365 -27.61 8.77 -1.08
C ALA A 365 -26.59 7.84 -1.78
N MET A 366 -25.81 7.08 -1.01
CA MET A 366 -24.76 6.22 -1.55
C MET A 366 -25.16 4.74 -1.67
N ALA A 367 -26.15 4.29 -0.89
CA ALA A 367 -26.51 2.87 -0.73
C ALA A 367 -26.94 2.14 -2.03
N THR A 368 -27.13 2.88 -3.13
CA THR A 368 -27.40 2.31 -4.44
C THR A 368 -26.14 1.81 -5.15
N LEU A 369 -24.95 2.30 -4.78
CA LEU A 369 -23.70 2.11 -5.53
C LEU A 369 -22.52 1.70 -4.64
N ILE A 370 -22.41 2.31 -3.46
CA ILE A 370 -21.26 2.20 -2.56
C ILE A 370 -21.71 1.50 -1.28
N PHE A 371 -20.88 0.61 -0.76
CA PHE A 371 -21.05 0.00 0.56
C PHE A 371 -20.51 0.95 1.64
N ASN A 372 -21.18 1.05 2.78
CA ASN A 372 -20.45 1.51 3.96
C ASN A 372 -19.44 0.44 4.37
N ARG A 373 -18.24 0.84 4.82
CA ARG A 373 -17.18 -0.07 5.27
C ARG A 373 -17.68 -1.18 6.21
N SER A 374 -18.52 -0.85 7.18
CA SER A 374 -19.06 -1.84 8.15
C SER A 374 -19.92 -2.95 7.53
N GLN A 375 -20.45 -2.74 6.31
CA GLN A 375 -21.29 -3.70 5.59
C GLN A 375 -20.47 -4.73 4.79
N ILE A 376 -19.17 -4.51 4.66
CA ILE A 376 -18.27 -5.36 3.88
C ILE A 376 -17.62 -6.37 4.84
N CYS A 377 -18.22 -7.57 4.97
CA CYS A 377 -17.68 -8.65 5.82
C CYS A 377 -17.31 -8.19 7.25
N GLY A 378 -18.10 -7.30 7.87
CA GLY A 378 -17.80 -6.77 9.20
C GLY A 378 -16.42 -6.09 9.33
N TRP A 379 -15.88 -5.50 8.26
CA TRP A 379 -14.54 -4.92 8.20
C TRP A 379 -14.16 -4.11 9.44
N VAL A 380 -12.98 -4.43 9.98
CA VAL A 380 -12.32 -3.73 11.09
C VAL A 380 -10.89 -3.35 10.70
N GLU A 381 -10.39 -2.29 11.34
CA GLU A 381 -9.01 -1.78 11.17
C GLU A 381 -8.28 -1.74 12.50
N PRO A 382 -7.93 -2.91 13.07
CA PRO A 382 -7.21 -2.94 14.33
C PRO A 382 -5.75 -2.50 14.14
N SER A 383 -5.16 -1.96 15.22
CA SER A 383 -3.75 -1.54 15.22
C SER A 383 -2.81 -2.74 15.03
N LEU A 384 -1.71 -2.52 14.30
CA LEU A 384 -0.65 -3.51 14.16
C LEU A 384 0.17 -3.67 15.45
N GLU A 385 0.27 -2.63 16.29
CA GLU A 385 0.98 -2.66 17.59
C GLU A 385 0.45 -3.79 18.50
N GLN A 386 -0.81 -4.14 18.30
CA GLN A 386 -1.55 -5.11 19.10
C GLN A 386 -1.45 -6.54 18.57
N PHE A 387 -0.80 -6.74 17.42
CA PHE A 387 -0.77 -8.03 16.72
C PHE A 387 0.61 -8.68 16.79
N LEU A 388 0.67 -9.87 17.39
CA LEU A 388 1.86 -10.71 17.38
C LEU A 388 1.77 -11.70 16.22
N GLY A 389 2.71 -11.58 15.26
CA GLY A 389 2.86 -12.52 14.16
C GLY A 389 3.21 -13.95 14.60
N GLU A 390 3.45 -14.82 13.61
CA GLU A 390 3.87 -16.21 13.83
C GLU A 390 5.15 -16.28 14.70
N PRO A 391 5.26 -17.24 15.65
CA PRO A 391 4.36 -18.37 15.94
C PRO A 391 3.19 -18.04 16.87
N ALA A 392 3.18 -16.85 17.48
CA ALA A 392 2.21 -16.52 18.50
C ALA A 392 0.80 -16.37 17.92
N CYS A 393 0.69 -15.70 16.77
CA CYS A 393 -0.59 -15.37 16.13
C CYS A 393 -1.64 -14.96 17.17
N ALA A 394 -1.27 -14.01 18.03
CA ALA A 394 -2.02 -13.64 19.23
C ALA A 394 -2.13 -12.13 19.32
N GLU A 395 -3.15 -11.66 20.04
CA GLU A 395 -3.54 -10.25 20.03
C GLU A 395 -3.71 -9.70 21.44
N ALA A 396 -3.58 -8.37 21.53
CA ALA A 396 -4.08 -7.55 22.63
C ALA A 396 -5.01 -6.45 22.08
N GLY A 397 -6.32 -6.71 22.01
CA GLY A 397 -7.33 -5.71 21.60
C GLY A 397 -7.59 -5.65 20.09
N GLY A 398 -8.85 -5.42 19.71
CA GLY A 398 -9.25 -5.14 18.32
C GLY A 398 -9.47 -6.34 17.40
N TYR A 399 -8.84 -7.50 17.66
CA TYR A 399 -9.15 -8.71 16.91
C TYR A 399 -9.71 -9.87 17.76
N GLU A 400 -10.25 -10.89 17.07
CA GLU A 400 -11.03 -11.97 17.68
C GLU A 400 -10.19 -12.80 18.67
N HIS A 401 -10.80 -13.11 19.84
CA HIS A 401 -10.16 -13.89 20.90
C HIS A 401 -9.47 -15.16 20.39
N GLY A 402 -8.16 -15.26 20.64
CA GLY A 402 -7.33 -16.38 20.23
C GLY A 402 -6.68 -16.23 18.84
N GLY A 403 -6.67 -15.01 18.28
CA GLY A 403 -5.94 -14.70 17.03
C GLY A 403 -6.54 -15.33 15.79
N GLN A 404 -7.87 -15.54 15.80
CA GLN A 404 -8.60 -16.13 14.68
C GLN A 404 -8.82 -15.09 13.56
N THR A 405 -7.75 -14.73 12.88
CA THR A 405 -7.87 -14.10 11.55
C THR A 405 -8.36 -15.14 10.53
N LEU A 406 -9.14 -14.69 9.53
CA LEU A 406 -9.97 -15.50 8.60
C LEU A 406 -11.25 -16.11 9.20
N SER A 407 -11.93 -15.41 10.10
CA SER A 407 -13.24 -15.80 10.64
C SER A 407 -14.43 -15.53 9.70
N GLY A 408 -14.17 -14.92 8.54
CA GLY A 408 -15.20 -14.32 7.68
C GLY A 408 -15.37 -12.82 7.94
N GLN A 409 -14.53 -12.25 8.81
CA GLN A 409 -14.35 -10.83 8.97
C GLN A 409 -13.17 -10.31 8.12
N ILE A 410 -13.27 -9.08 7.60
CA ILE A 410 -12.12 -8.39 7.01
C ILE A 410 -11.34 -7.66 8.10
N PHE A 411 -10.06 -8.00 8.22
CA PHE A 411 -9.08 -7.30 9.03
C PHE A 411 -8.16 -6.53 8.09
N ARG A 412 -8.49 -5.26 7.87
CA ARG A 412 -7.63 -4.36 7.10
C ARG A 412 -6.67 -3.66 8.06
N THR A 413 -5.47 -4.20 8.15
CA THR A 413 -4.44 -3.60 9.00
C THR A 413 -3.52 -2.76 8.14
N ILE A 414 -3.38 -1.49 8.50
CA ILE A 414 -2.48 -0.54 7.85
C ILE A 414 -1.19 -0.40 8.65
N SER A 415 -0.13 0.05 7.98
CA SER A 415 1.04 0.63 8.64
C SER A 415 1.42 1.90 7.92
N CYS A 416 1.79 2.93 8.67
CA CYS A 416 2.11 4.22 8.10
C CYS A 416 3.61 4.52 8.21
N GLU A 417 4.25 4.94 7.12
CA GLU A 417 5.69 5.24 7.06
C GLU A 417 6.00 6.74 6.90
N LEU A 418 5.00 7.60 7.13
CA LEU A 418 5.15 9.05 7.05
C LEU A 418 5.93 9.63 8.22
N TYR A 419 6.67 10.71 7.95
CA TYR A 419 7.42 11.47 8.96
C TYR A 419 7.24 12.97 8.73
N TYR A 420 6.91 13.69 9.79
CA TYR A 420 6.73 15.14 9.78
C TYR A 420 7.80 15.81 10.66
N GLY A 421 9.07 15.57 10.35
CA GLY A 421 10.21 16.06 11.12
C GLY A 421 10.40 15.24 12.39
N PRO A 422 10.18 15.81 13.59
CA PRO A 422 10.29 15.05 14.84
C PRO A 422 9.04 14.23 15.14
N PHE A 423 8.00 14.29 14.31
CA PHE A 423 6.74 13.59 14.52
C PHE A 423 6.64 12.36 13.62
N ASN A 424 6.19 11.25 14.18
CA ASN A 424 5.80 10.05 13.43
C ASN A 424 4.41 10.24 12.78
N CYS A 425 3.87 9.22 12.12
CA CYS A 425 2.59 9.32 11.42
C CYS A 425 1.37 9.54 12.34
N ASN A 426 1.44 9.06 13.59
CA ASN A 426 0.44 9.33 14.62
C ASN A 426 0.68 10.68 15.33
N PHE A 427 1.60 11.49 14.82
CA PHE A 427 2.04 12.75 15.41
C PHE A 427 2.58 12.63 16.83
N TYR A 428 3.17 11.49 17.15
CA TYR A 428 3.92 11.31 18.38
C TYR A 428 5.33 11.86 18.22
N TRP A 429 5.71 12.69 19.19
CA TRP A 429 7.00 13.35 19.26
C TRP A 429 8.14 12.35 19.49
N GLN A 430 9.19 12.45 18.66
CA GLN A 430 10.41 11.63 18.71
C GLN A 430 10.14 10.13 18.86
N SER A 431 9.06 9.68 18.23
CA SER A 431 8.66 8.29 18.17
C SER A 431 8.99 7.70 16.79
N ASP A 432 8.98 6.37 16.68
CA ASP A 432 9.05 5.68 15.40
C ASP A 432 7.65 5.25 14.95
N ASN A 433 7.54 4.72 13.73
CA ASN A 433 6.29 4.20 13.19
C ASN A 433 6.14 2.69 13.44
N GLN A 434 6.87 2.10 14.40
CA GLN A 434 6.85 0.65 14.58
C GLN A 434 5.60 0.19 15.35
N PRO A 435 5.09 -1.02 15.05
CA PRO A 435 5.52 -1.92 13.98
C PRO A 435 5.05 -1.48 12.59
N LEU A 436 5.83 -1.82 11.55
CA LEU A 436 5.48 -1.61 10.14
C LEU A 436 5.05 -2.91 9.47
N LEU A 437 4.34 -2.84 8.34
CA LEU A 437 4.14 -3.95 7.40
C LEU A 437 5.25 -3.91 6.32
N ASP A 438 6.44 -4.34 6.69
CA ASP A 438 7.63 -4.33 5.84
C ASP A 438 8.06 -5.75 5.43
N GLU A 439 9.23 -5.86 4.81
CA GLU A 439 9.81 -7.12 4.36
C GLU A 439 10.01 -8.14 5.49
N LEU A 440 10.17 -7.68 6.74
CA LEU A 440 10.43 -8.51 7.91
C LEU A 440 9.14 -8.98 8.58
N THR A 441 8.13 -8.12 8.69
CA THR A 441 6.91 -8.39 9.47
C THR A 441 5.77 -8.98 8.62
N LEU A 442 5.64 -8.59 7.34
CA LEU A 442 4.60 -9.07 6.43
C LEU A 442 4.49 -10.60 6.36
N PRO A 443 5.60 -11.38 6.29
CA PRO A 443 5.52 -12.83 6.30
C PRO A 443 4.82 -13.37 7.54
N GLY A 444 5.14 -12.84 8.72
CA GLY A 444 4.62 -13.30 10.01
C GLY A 444 3.11 -13.07 10.14
N VAL A 445 2.63 -11.89 9.74
CA VAL A 445 1.20 -11.55 9.82
C VAL A 445 0.38 -12.29 8.77
N SER A 446 0.92 -12.45 7.56
CA SER A 446 0.28 -13.22 6.50
C SER A 446 0.08 -14.67 6.94
N ARG A 447 1.10 -15.29 7.53
CA ARG A 447 1.03 -16.68 8.04
C ARG A 447 -0.02 -16.89 9.13
N CYS A 448 -0.34 -15.86 9.91
CA CYS A 448 -1.40 -15.95 10.91
C CYS A 448 -2.80 -15.92 10.29
N GLY A 449 -2.93 -15.40 9.06
CA GLY A 449 -4.20 -15.27 8.33
C GLY A 449 -4.71 -13.84 8.24
N LEU A 450 -3.91 -12.82 8.53
CA LEU A 450 -4.33 -11.43 8.29
C LEU A 450 -4.69 -11.28 6.81
N ASN A 451 -5.94 -10.88 6.52
CA ASN A 451 -6.51 -11.05 5.19
C ASN A 451 -6.45 -9.83 4.29
N VAL A 452 -6.31 -8.62 4.85
CA VAL A 452 -6.07 -7.40 4.05
C VAL A 452 -4.95 -6.56 4.67
N PRO A 453 -3.69 -7.03 4.68
CA PRO A 453 -2.56 -6.17 5.03
C PRO A 453 -2.42 -5.04 4.00
N CYS A 454 -2.27 -3.81 4.47
CA CYS A 454 -2.19 -2.59 3.67
C CYS A 454 -0.93 -1.79 4.04
N PRO A 455 0.27 -2.21 3.58
CA PRO A 455 1.50 -1.46 3.82
C PRO A 455 1.55 -0.14 3.03
N ASP A 456 2.30 0.82 3.58
CA ASP A 456 2.89 1.91 2.81
C ASP A 456 4.00 1.38 1.89
N ARG A 457 4.56 2.22 1.02
CA ARG A 457 5.80 2.00 0.25
C ARG A 457 5.91 0.63 -0.42
N VAL A 458 4.85 0.24 -1.14
CA VAL A 458 4.82 -1.03 -1.87
C VAL A 458 5.92 -1.06 -2.93
N THR A 459 6.72 -2.12 -2.92
CA THR A 459 7.78 -2.42 -3.90
C THR A 459 7.72 -3.89 -4.33
N PRO A 460 8.38 -4.30 -5.43
CA PRO A 460 8.53 -5.71 -5.77
C PRO A 460 9.12 -6.55 -4.63
N MET A 461 10.07 -6.01 -3.87
CA MET A 461 10.69 -6.70 -2.74
C MET A 461 9.69 -6.90 -1.58
N ARG A 462 8.91 -5.87 -1.25
CA ARG A 462 7.85 -5.96 -0.22
C ARG A 462 6.75 -6.94 -0.60
N VAL A 463 6.34 -6.94 -1.86
CA VAL A 463 5.37 -7.93 -2.36
C VAL A 463 5.98 -9.33 -2.31
N ALA A 464 7.25 -9.51 -2.69
CA ALA A 464 7.94 -10.79 -2.64
C ALA A 464 8.00 -11.39 -1.23
N SER A 465 8.16 -10.57 -0.18
CA SER A 465 8.16 -11.05 1.22
C SER A 465 6.78 -11.56 1.66
N SER A 466 5.69 -10.96 1.15
CA SER A 466 4.31 -11.39 1.44
C SER A 466 3.92 -12.70 0.73
N MET A 467 4.71 -13.15 -0.24
CA MET A 467 4.44 -14.40 -0.95
C MET A 467 4.69 -15.60 -0.03
N TRP A 468 3.68 -16.45 0.10
CA TRP A 468 3.71 -17.69 0.89
C TRP A 468 3.78 -18.95 0.00
N SER A 469 3.41 -18.84 -1.28
CA SER A 469 3.47 -19.93 -2.28
C SER A 469 4.90 -20.24 -2.79
N TRP A 470 5.22 -19.91 -4.05
CA TRP A 470 6.48 -20.20 -4.74
C TRP A 470 7.70 -19.47 -4.19
N ALA A 471 8.78 -20.22 -3.96
CA ALA A 471 10.09 -19.68 -3.62
C ALA A 471 10.67 -18.82 -4.77
N GLU A 472 11.58 -17.91 -4.42
CA GLU A 472 12.33 -17.12 -5.40
C GLU A 472 12.99 -18.02 -6.46
N GLY A 473 12.91 -17.61 -7.72
CA GLY A 473 13.44 -18.37 -8.86
C GLY A 473 12.63 -19.61 -9.28
N HIS A 474 11.52 -19.93 -8.59
CA HIS A 474 10.65 -21.04 -8.97
C HIS A 474 9.28 -20.57 -9.54
N PRO A 475 8.69 -21.33 -10.47
CA PRO A 475 9.25 -22.51 -11.14
C PRO A 475 10.43 -22.18 -12.06
N THR A 476 11.46 -23.02 -12.01
CA THR A 476 12.70 -22.93 -12.79
C THR A 476 12.50 -23.10 -14.30
N SER A 477 11.40 -23.73 -14.71
CA SER A 477 10.98 -23.89 -16.09
C SER A 477 10.47 -22.58 -16.74
N LEU A 478 10.25 -21.51 -15.95
CA LEU A 478 9.86 -20.23 -16.51
C LEU A 478 11.02 -19.57 -17.28
N PRO A 479 10.80 -19.08 -18.50
CA PRO A 479 11.77 -18.26 -19.21
C PRO A 479 12.17 -17.03 -18.38
N GLY A 480 13.46 -16.89 -18.09
CA GLY A 480 13.99 -15.77 -17.29
C GLY A 480 13.94 -15.95 -15.77
N ALA A 481 13.46 -17.09 -15.23
CA ALA A 481 13.58 -17.38 -13.79
C ALA A 481 15.03 -17.52 -13.32
N ASN A 482 15.98 -17.76 -14.24
CA ASN A 482 17.43 -17.78 -13.98
C ASN A 482 18.06 -16.38 -14.15
N GLY A 483 17.44 -15.33 -13.63
CA GLY A 483 18.01 -13.98 -13.55
C GLY A 483 18.79 -13.79 -12.26
N THR A 484 20.10 -13.59 -12.37
CA THR A 484 21.07 -13.12 -11.35
C THR A 484 20.62 -13.04 -9.88
N SER A 485 20.44 -14.19 -9.23
CA SER A 485 20.54 -14.30 -7.78
C SER A 485 21.88 -14.95 -7.44
N LEU A 486 22.56 -14.42 -6.40
CA LEU A 486 23.65 -15.09 -5.71
C LEU A 486 23.22 -16.53 -5.46
N GLN A 487 23.77 -17.49 -6.23
CA GLN A 487 23.39 -18.89 -6.13
C GLN A 487 23.44 -19.35 -4.67
N PRO A 488 22.34 -19.80 -4.05
CA PRO A 488 22.45 -20.82 -3.04
C PRO A 488 22.85 -22.08 -3.80
N ALA A 489 24.07 -22.56 -3.54
CA ALA A 489 24.46 -23.91 -3.92
C ALA A 489 23.33 -24.89 -3.57
N HIS A 490 23.11 -25.88 -4.44
CA HIS A 490 22.15 -26.98 -4.28
C HIS A 490 21.82 -27.29 -2.81
N PRO A 491 20.54 -27.26 -2.37
CA PRO A 491 20.19 -27.25 -0.95
C PRO A 491 20.43 -28.58 -0.18
N TRP A 492 21.05 -29.59 -0.80
CA TRP A 492 21.08 -30.96 -0.26
C TRP A 492 22.47 -31.62 -0.15
N LEU A 493 23.59 -30.92 -0.31
CA LEU A 493 24.93 -31.52 -0.10
C LEU A 493 25.92 -30.56 0.60
N PRO A 494 26.77 -31.04 1.53
CA PRO A 494 27.84 -30.23 2.12
C PRO A 494 28.98 -30.02 1.11
N ALA A 495 29.40 -28.76 0.92
CA ALA A 495 30.44 -28.39 -0.04
C ALA A 495 31.86 -28.79 0.45
N PRO A 496 32.71 -29.39 -0.40
CA PRO A 496 34.15 -29.44 -0.15
C PRO A 496 34.80 -28.13 -0.61
N SER A 497 35.80 -27.68 0.15
CA SER A 497 36.62 -26.51 -0.15
C SER A 497 37.55 -26.78 -1.33
N MET A 498 37.68 -25.83 -2.27
CA MET A 498 38.95 -25.56 -2.95
C MET A 498 38.96 -24.27 -3.82
N ARG A 499 39.93 -23.42 -3.47
CA ARG A 499 40.85 -22.57 -4.25
C ARG A 499 40.52 -22.15 -5.69
N SER A 500 40.74 -20.85 -5.90
CA SER A 500 40.81 -20.09 -7.13
C SER A 500 41.84 -20.58 -8.16
N ALA A 501 41.48 -20.51 -9.45
CA ALA A 501 42.42 -20.26 -10.54
C ALA A 501 41.72 -19.44 -11.64
N ALA A 502 42.46 -18.47 -12.17
CA ALA A 502 42.05 -17.45 -13.14
C ALA A 502 42.34 -17.85 -14.60
N GLY A 503 41.78 -17.07 -15.55
CA GLY A 503 42.14 -17.02 -16.99
C GLY A 503 40.89 -16.85 -17.86
N SER A 504 40.53 -15.65 -18.33
CA SER A 504 41.09 -14.81 -19.43
C SER A 504 40.41 -15.07 -20.79
N ASP A 505 39.69 -14.03 -21.25
CA ASP A 505 39.51 -13.46 -22.60
C ASP A 505 39.25 -14.35 -23.83
N LEU A 506 38.21 -13.99 -24.62
CA LEU A 506 38.37 -13.32 -25.93
C LEU A 506 37.02 -13.05 -26.63
N ALA A 507 36.94 -11.88 -27.27
CA ALA A 507 35.81 -11.36 -28.05
C ALA A 507 35.94 -11.60 -29.56
N ALA A 508 34.82 -11.66 -30.29
CA ALA A 508 34.66 -11.19 -31.68
C ALA A 508 33.18 -11.25 -32.14
N GLY A 509 32.65 -10.16 -32.71
CA GLY A 509 31.47 -10.16 -33.62
C GLY A 509 31.92 -10.02 -35.09
N PRO A 510 31.10 -9.55 -36.06
CA PRO A 510 29.63 -9.52 -36.15
C PRO A 510 29.06 -10.03 -37.53
N ALA A 511 27.73 -10.17 -37.58
CA ALA A 511 26.80 -10.01 -38.73
C ALA A 511 26.94 -10.83 -40.04
N THR A 512 25.88 -11.58 -40.40
CA THR A 512 25.15 -11.45 -41.69
C THR A 512 23.84 -12.27 -41.74
N GLN A 513 22.78 -11.62 -42.29
CA GLN A 513 21.66 -12.16 -43.09
C GLN A 513 20.62 -13.04 -42.35
N TRP A 514 19.38 -12.61 -42.02
CA TRP A 514 18.32 -11.95 -42.83
C TRP A 514 18.09 -12.61 -44.20
N LEU A 515 17.26 -13.67 -44.24
CA LEU A 515 16.27 -14.04 -45.29
C LEU A 515 15.72 -15.49 -45.12
N ALA A 516 15.06 -15.81 -44.00
CA ALA A 516 14.38 -17.12 -43.87
C ALA A 516 13.18 -17.15 -42.89
N GLY A 517 12.42 -16.06 -42.75
CA GLY A 517 11.39 -15.95 -41.69
C GLY A 517 9.92 -15.83 -42.14
N SER A 518 9.66 -15.70 -43.44
CA SER A 518 8.39 -15.16 -43.95
C SER A 518 7.50 -16.12 -44.75
N LEU A 519 7.94 -17.35 -45.04
CA LEU A 519 7.14 -18.32 -45.82
C LEU A 519 6.57 -19.48 -44.99
N GLN A 520 7.04 -19.67 -43.75
CA GLN A 520 6.57 -20.76 -42.88
C GLN A 520 5.34 -20.38 -42.03
N ARG A 521 4.99 -19.09 -41.97
CA ARG A 521 3.84 -18.57 -41.19
C ARG A 521 2.52 -18.48 -41.97
N LEU A 522 2.52 -18.66 -43.29
CA LEU A 522 1.29 -18.60 -44.09
C LEU A 522 0.63 -19.97 -44.33
N TRP A 523 1.35 -21.08 -44.17
CA TRP A 523 0.82 -22.43 -44.42
C TRP A 523 0.13 -23.08 -43.22
N GLN A 524 0.34 -22.59 -41.99
CA GLN A 524 -0.28 -23.16 -40.78
C GLN A 524 -1.64 -22.55 -40.41
N ARG A 525 -2.13 -21.54 -41.14
CA ARG A 525 -3.38 -20.83 -40.84
C ARG A 525 -4.60 -21.29 -41.64
N LEU A 526 -4.44 -22.25 -42.54
CA LEU A 526 -5.51 -22.64 -43.45
C LEU A 526 -5.53 -24.17 -43.53
N TRP A 527 -6.55 -24.76 -42.89
CA TRP A 527 -7.03 -26.14 -43.03
C TRP A 527 -6.37 -27.22 -42.15
N LEU A 528 -6.92 -27.38 -40.93
CA LEU A 528 -7.06 -28.68 -40.25
C LEU A 528 -8.26 -28.60 -39.26
N PRO A 529 -9.13 -29.61 -39.17
CA PRO A 529 -10.29 -29.61 -38.25
C PRO A 529 -9.85 -29.70 -36.78
N GLU A 530 -10.54 -28.97 -35.90
CA GLU A 530 -10.26 -28.76 -34.46
C GLU A 530 -10.33 -30.00 -33.54
N ALA A 531 -10.40 -31.23 -34.06
CA ALA A 531 -10.66 -32.43 -33.24
C ALA A 531 -9.42 -33.28 -32.87
N THR A 532 -8.20 -32.86 -33.21
CA THR A 532 -6.98 -33.66 -32.91
C THR A 532 -5.83 -32.85 -32.30
N ARG A 533 -6.17 -31.85 -31.47
CA ARG A 533 -5.20 -31.13 -30.63
C ARG A 533 -5.34 -31.41 -29.13
N MET A 534 -6.12 -32.44 -28.76
CA MET A 534 -6.40 -32.83 -27.37
C MET A 534 -5.68 -34.09 -26.88
N LEU A 535 -4.73 -34.64 -27.64
CA LEU A 535 -3.88 -35.72 -27.18
C LEU A 535 -2.43 -35.38 -27.56
N SER A 536 -1.53 -35.36 -26.57
CA SER A 536 -0.10 -35.00 -26.67
C SER A 536 0.29 -33.53 -26.42
N MET A 537 -0.05 -32.99 -25.23
CA MET A 537 0.80 -31.99 -24.54
C MET A 537 1.02 -32.36 -23.06
N GLN A 538 1.11 -33.66 -22.77
CA GLN A 538 1.57 -34.19 -21.48
C GLN A 538 3.12 -34.14 -21.34
N ASP A 539 3.84 -33.66 -22.35
CA ASP A 539 5.32 -33.65 -22.43
C ASP A 539 5.92 -32.25 -22.70
N ALA A 540 5.32 -31.17 -22.20
CA ALA A 540 6.10 -29.96 -21.97
C ALA A 540 6.81 -30.18 -20.62
N GLY A 541 8.08 -30.59 -20.65
CA GLY A 541 8.90 -31.05 -19.50
C GLY A 541 9.05 -30.07 -18.33
N MET A 542 7.93 -29.73 -17.69
CA MET A 542 7.84 -28.93 -16.48
C MET A 542 7.72 -29.88 -15.29
N GLY A 543 8.42 -29.54 -14.21
CA GLY A 543 8.41 -30.30 -12.98
C GLY A 543 7.07 -30.23 -12.25
N CYS A 544 6.97 -31.05 -11.21
CA CYS A 544 5.88 -31.02 -10.25
C CYS A 544 6.15 -29.98 -9.16
N ALA A 545 5.11 -29.52 -8.46
CA ALA A 545 5.29 -28.63 -7.31
C ALA A 545 5.39 -29.42 -6.00
N ALA A 546 6.27 -29.00 -5.11
CA ALA A 546 6.35 -29.50 -3.74
C ALA A 546 6.52 -28.36 -2.74
N ILE A 547 5.88 -28.48 -1.59
CA ILE A 547 6.12 -27.59 -0.44
C ILE A 547 7.33 -28.10 0.35
N SER A 548 8.21 -27.19 0.75
CA SER A 548 9.34 -27.46 1.64
C SER A 548 8.91 -27.41 3.11
N GLY A 549 9.27 -28.42 3.90
CA GLY A 549 9.05 -28.42 5.35
C GLY A 549 9.89 -27.37 6.09
N LYS A 550 11.03 -26.95 5.50
CA LYS A 550 11.97 -26.01 6.12
C LYS A 550 11.45 -24.58 6.17
N ASP A 551 10.88 -24.10 5.07
CA ASP A 551 10.48 -22.71 4.90
C ASP A 551 9.05 -22.51 4.39
N GLY A 552 8.32 -23.61 4.13
CA GLY A 552 6.94 -23.58 3.65
C GLY A 552 6.78 -23.11 2.21
N ARG A 553 7.88 -22.83 1.48
CA ARG A 553 7.82 -22.30 0.11
C ARG A 553 7.78 -23.41 -0.92
N TRP A 554 7.07 -23.16 -2.01
CA TRP A 554 6.85 -24.12 -3.09
C TRP A 554 7.98 -24.09 -4.09
N ARG A 555 8.39 -25.26 -4.54
CA ARG A 555 9.48 -25.44 -5.48
C ARG A 555 9.07 -26.39 -6.58
N GLU A 556 9.60 -26.13 -7.76
CA GLU A 556 9.55 -27.07 -8.86
C GLU A 556 10.54 -28.21 -8.57
N VAL A 557 10.06 -29.44 -8.68
CA VAL A 557 10.82 -30.68 -8.46
C VAL A 557 10.55 -31.65 -9.60
N SER A 558 11.41 -32.66 -9.79
CA SER A 558 11.07 -33.74 -10.72
C SER A 558 9.83 -34.48 -10.22
N CYS A 559 8.91 -34.73 -11.13
CA CYS A 559 7.71 -35.51 -10.89
C CYS A 559 7.96 -36.97 -10.45
N ASP A 560 9.16 -37.49 -10.73
CA ASP A 560 9.60 -38.84 -10.34
C ASP A 560 10.28 -38.86 -8.97
N THR A 561 10.41 -37.70 -8.31
CA THR A 561 10.98 -37.63 -6.97
C THR A 561 10.05 -38.39 -6.02
N GLY A 562 10.57 -39.30 -5.21
CA GLY A 562 9.77 -40.11 -4.27
C GLY A 562 9.26 -39.34 -3.04
N LEU A 563 8.67 -38.15 -3.25
CA LEU A 563 8.10 -37.36 -2.17
C LEU A 563 6.72 -37.88 -1.76
N PRO A 564 6.36 -37.76 -0.46
CA PRO A 564 5.02 -38.02 0.00
C PRO A 564 4.02 -37.00 -0.56
N SER A 565 2.72 -37.29 -0.46
CA SER A 565 1.66 -36.39 -0.92
C SER A 565 1.11 -35.52 0.20
N ALA A 566 0.85 -34.24 -0.07
CA ALA A 566 0.10 -33.37 0.82
C ALA A 566 -1.40 -33.64 0.69
N CYS A 567 -2.05 -33.98 1.80
CA CYS A 567 -3.46 -34.31 1.84
C CYS A 567 -4.19 -33.46 2.89
N TYR A 568 -5.41 -33.07 2.58
CA TYR A 568 -6.31 -32.36 3.47
C TYR A 568 -7.41 -33.32 3.94
N GLN A 569 -7.55 -33.46 5.25
CA GLN A 569 -8.55 -34.31 5.88
C GLN A 569 -9.91 -33.63 5.90
N ASP A 570 -10.99 -34.42 5.83
CA ASP A 570 -12.36 -33.91 5.95
C ASP A 570 -12.60 -33.21 7.30
N ALA A 571 -11.80 -33.55 8.31
CA ALA A 571 -11.80 -32.92 9.64
C ALA A 571 -11.13 -31.53 9.70
N GLY A 572 -10.61 -31.01 8.58
CA GLY A 572 -10.05 -29.65 8.49
C GLY A 572 -8.54 -29.53 8.76
N SER A 573 -7.80 -30.64 8.76
CA SER A 573 -6.37 -30.68 9.07
C SER A 573 -5.52 -31.22 7.92
N TRP A 574 -4.26 -30.75 7.82
CA TRP A 574 -3.29 -31.27 6.87
C TRP A 574 -2.59 -32.52 7.39
N LEU A 575 -2.32 -33.47 6.50
CA LEU A 575 -1.45 -34.62 6.74
C LEU A 575 -0.51 -34.85 5.56
N VAL A 576 0.57 -35.60 5.81
CA VAL A 576 1.51 -36.04 4.79
C VAL A 576 1.42 -37.55 4.62
N ALA A 577 0.93 -38.00 3.46
CA ALA A 577 0.69 -39.40 3.20
C ALA A 577 1.99 -40.13 2.79
N SER A 578 2.24 -41.30 3.38
CA SER A 578 3.41 -42.14 3.07
C SER A 578 3.33 -42.87 1.72
N GLY A 579 2.21 -42.77 1.00
CA GLY A 579 2.00 -43.37 -0.31
C GLY A 579 2.72 -42.62 -1.44
N GLY A 580 2.66 -43.19 -2.65
CA GLY A 580 3.17 -42.54 -3.86
C GLY A 580 2.43 -41.23 -4.19
N ARG A 581 3.02 -40.44 -5.09
CA ARG A 581 2.44 -39.17 -5.56
C ARG A 581 0.96 -39.32 -5.95
N GLY A 582 0.12 -38.46 -5.39
CA GLY A 582 -1.32 -38.41 -5.67
C GLY A 582 -2.17 -39.38 -4.84
N ALA A 583 -1.57 -40.13 -3.90
CA ALA A 583 -2.30 -41.02 -3.01
C ALA A 583 -2.56 -40.36 -1.64
N CYS A 584 -3.84 -40.23 -1.27
CA CYS A 584 -4.27 -39.82 0.06
C CYS A 584 -5.02 -40.96 0.78
N PRO A 585 -4.89 -41.10 2.12
CA PRO A 585 -5.66 -42.08 2.88
C PRO A 585 -7.16 -41.78 2.84
N GLN A 586 -7.98 -42.80 3.12
CA GLN A 586 -9.45 -42.65 3.19
C GLN A 586 -9.85 -41.54 4.19
N GLY A 587 -10.82 -40.69 3.79
CA GLY A 587 -11.23 -39.52 4.57
C GLY A 587 -10.32 -38.29 4.41
N SER A 588 -9.49 -38.28 3.36
CA SER A 588 -8.68 -37.13 2.97
C SER A 588 -8.56 -37.04 1.44
N SER A 589 -8.25 -35.85 0.95
CA SER A 589 -8.11 -35.57 -0.48
C SER A 589 -6.85 -34.75 -0.76
N MET A 590 -6.35 -34.85 -1.99
CA MET A 590 -5.29 -33.97 -2.47
C MET A 590 -5.84 -32.55 -2.54
N ARG A 591 -5.18 -31.59 -1.88
CA ARG A 591 -5.55 -30.18 -1.92
C ARG A 591 -4.31 -29.30 -1.93
N VAL A 592 -4.45 -28.08 -2.42
CA VAL A 592 -3.44 -27.02 -2.34
C VAL A 592 -3.88 -26.01 -1.26
N PRO A 593 -2.97 -25.50 -0.41
CA PRO A 593 -3.30 -24.40 0.50
C PRO A 593 -3.93 -23.21 -0.24
N ALA A 594 -5.04 -22.70 0.27
CA ALA A 594 -5.76 -21.57 -0.31
C ALA A 594 -5.19 -20.21 0.11
N HIS A 595 -4.54 -20.14 1.27
CA HIS A 595 -3.97 -18.94 1.86
C HIS A 595 -2.77 -19.28 2.75
N ALA A 596 -2.03 -18.25 3.19
CA ALA A 596 -0.81 -18.40 3.99
C ALA A 596 -0.99 -19.23 5.27
N LYS A 597 -2.10 -19.06 6.00
CA LYS A 597 -2.40 -19.86 7.20
C LYS A 597 -2.52 -21.37 6.93
N GLU A 598 -3.21 -21.77 5.86
CA GLU A 598 -3.25 -23.19 5.44
C GLU A 598 -1.86 -23.67 5.01
N ASN A 599 -1.06 -22.82 4.36
CA ASN A 599 0.30 -23.17 3.95
C ASN A 599 1.22 -23.42 5.15
N THR A 600 1.14 -22.59 6.18
CA THR A 600 1.86 -22.78 7.45
C THR A 600 1.43 -24.08 8.15
N ALA A 601 0.12 -24.36 8.17
CA ALA A 601 -0.39 -25.61 8.75
C ALA A 601 0.12 -26.85 7.99
N LEU A 602 0.18 -26.78 6.65
CA LEU A 602 0.76 -27.85 5.84
C LEU A 602 2.27 -27.99 6.09
N GLN A 603 3.02 -26.88 6.16
CA GLN A 603 4.45 -26.91 6.50
C GLN A 603 4.66 -27.61 7.86
N ALA A 604 3.86 -27.28 8.87
CA ALA A 604 3.93 -27.91 10.17
C ALA A 604 3.64 -29.42 10.09
N ALA A 605 2.67 -29.85 9.28
CA ALA A 605 2.37 -31.27 9.05
C ALA A 605 3.53 -32.01 8.35
N VAL A 606 4.21 -31.36 7.39
CA VAL A 606 5.42 -31.90 6.72
C VAL A 606 6.55 -32.12 7.73
N SER A 607 6.83 -31.12 8.55
CA SER A 607 7.84 -31.19 9.61
C SER A 607 7.49 -32.25 10.67
N ALA A 608 6.23 -32.31 11.11
CA ALA A 608 5.76 -33.30 12.08
C ALA A 608 5.85 -34.74 11.56
N ALA A 609 5.71 -34.95 10.24
CA ALA A 609 5.92 -36.25 9.59
C ALA A 609 7.40 -36.62 9.41
N GLY A 610 8.34 -35.76 9.81
CA GLY A 610 9.78 -35.96 9.62
C GLY A 610 10.17 -35.98 8.14
N LYS A 611 9.50 -35.18 7.32
CA LYS A 611 9.73 -35.09 5.87
C LYS A 611 10.30 -33.73 5.50
N ASP A 612 11.17 -33.72 4.50
CA ASP A 612 11.78 -32.48 3.99
C ASP A 612 10.83 -31.71 3.05
N ALA A 613 9.95 -32.43 2.35
CA ALA A 613 9.00 -31.86 1.41
C ALA A 613 7.81 -32.79 1.18
N ALA A 614 6.73 -32.25 0.61
CA ALA A 614 5.57 -33.00 0.15
C ALA A 614 5.04 -32.45 -1.18
N PHE A 615 4.55 -33.34 -2.06
CA PHE A 615 3.95 -32.96 -3.33
C PHE A 615 2.64 -32.18 -3.14
N LEU A 616 2.49 -31.14 -3.95
CA LEU A 616 1.26 -30.39 -4.13
C LEU A 616 0.56 -30.85 -5.42
N PRO A 617 -0.78 -30.94 -5.45
CA PRO A 617 -1.54 -31.32 -6.65
C PRO A 617 -1.67 -30.15 -7.65
N LEU A 618 -0.53 -29.60 -8.08
CA LEU A 618 -0.45 -28.58 -9.13
C LEU A 618 0.12 -29.27 -10.39
N GLN A 619 -0.55 -29.20 -11.55
CA GLN A 619 -0.06 -29.80 -12.81
C GLN A 619 -0.12 -28.85 -13.99
N GLY A 620 0.93 -28.91 -14.84
CA GLY A 620 0.85 -28.66 -16.29
C GLY A 620 0.66 -27.20 -16.74
N PRO A 621 0.58 -26.95 -18.06
CA PRO A 621 1.00 -25.70 -18.73
C PRO A 621 0.26 -24.40 -18.37
N ASP A 622 -0.75 -24.47 -17.51
CA ASP A 622 -1.39 -23.32 -16.87
C ASP A 622 -1.74 -23.60 -15.40
N TRP A 623 -0.91 -24.38 -14.68
CA TRP A 623 -1.05 -24.79 -13.27
C TRP A 623 -2.48 -24.70 -12.77
N ALA A 624 -3.37 -25.42 -13.47
CA ALA A 624 -4.80 -25.24 -13.33
C ALA A 624 -5.16 -25.81 -11.98
N ILE A 625 -5.19 -24.94 -10.97
CA ILE A 625 -5.83 -25.22 -9.70
C ILE A 625 -7.27 -25.60 -10.10
N PRO A 626 -7.79 -26.78 -9.76
CA PRO A 626 -9.11 -27.24 -10.20
C PRO A 626 -10.24 -26.30 -9.86
#